data_AF-A0A644ZBH3-F1
#
_entry.id   AF-A0A644ZBH3-F1
#
_cell.length_a   1.000
_cell.length_b   1.000
_cell.length_c   1.000
_cell.angle_alpha   90.00
_cell.angle_beta   90.00
_cell.angle_gamma   90.00
#
_symmetry.space_group_name_H-M   'P 1'
#
loop_
_entity.id
_entity.type
_entity.pdbx_description
1 polymer ?
#
loop_
_entity_poly.entity_id
_entity_poly.type
_entity_poly.pdbx_seq_one_letter_code
_entity_poly.pdbx_strand_id
1 'polypeptide(L)'
;MEVTAKVILNTLESESASLGALEQKRLFNEVMEDYSNIRLKRKRIAAVREDRYYNALQIKHANAITCHKSQGGQWSTLFVDNPFWKGEISVEDLKWLYTAITRATHKVYFVNFDDKFFANS
;
A
#
# COMPACT_ATOMS: atom_id res chain seq x y z
N MET A 1 16.49 5.66 -2.88
CA MET A 1 16.32 4.67 -3.96
C MET A 1 15.01 5.00 -4.66
N GLU A 2 15.04 5.27 -5.95
CA GLU A 2 13.84 5.59 -6.74
C GLU A 2 13.39 4.32 -7.48
N VAL A 3 12.10 3.99 -7.43
CA VAL A 3 11.54 2.78 -8.05
C VAL A 3 10.63 3.21 -9.20
N THR A 4 10.98 2.83 -10.43
CA THR A 4 10.11 3.02 -11.60
C THR A 4 9.28 1.77 -11.83
N ALA A 5 7.95 1.88 -11.75
CA ALA A 5 7.03 0.77 -11.93
C ALA A 5 5.81 1.16 -12.80
N LYS A 6 5.17 0.17 -13.43
CA LYS A 6 3.86 0.32 -14.06
C LYS A 6 2.77 0.07 -13.03
N VAL A 7 1.62 0.72 -13.20
CA VAL A 7 0.52 0.72 -12.23
C VAL A 7 -0.79 0.37 -12.95
N ILE A 8 -1.59 -0.50 -12.33
CA ILE A 8 -2.94 -0.83 -12.78
C ILE A 8 -3.92 0.14 -12.13
N LEU A 9 -4.64 0.91 -12.95
CA LEU A 9 -5.60 1.91 -12.46
C LEU A 9 -6.98 1.30 -12.20
N ASN A 10 -7.33 0.17 -12.83
CA ASN A 10 -8.62 -0.50 -12.67
C ASN A 10 -8.91 -0.90 -11.21
N THR A 11 -7.87 -1.11 -10.41
CA THR A 11 -8.00 -1.48 -8.99
C THR A 11 -8.35 -0.30 -8.08
N LEU A 12 -8.31 0.94 -8.59
CA LEU A 12 -8.69 2.14 -7.82
C LEU A 12 -10.19 2.22 -7.57
N GLU A 13 -11.00 1.82 -8.56
CA GLU A 13 -12.47 1.85 -8.52
C GLU A 13 -13.08 0.50 -8.12
N SER A 14 -12.28 -0.58 -8.19
CA SER A 14 -12.69 -1.92 -7.76
C SER A 14 -12.95 -1.97 -6.25
N GLU A 15 -13.92 -2.78 -5.81
CA GLU A 15 -14.16 -3.04 -4.38
C GLU A 15 -13.02 -3.84 -3.72
N SER A 16 -12.24 -4.58 -4.52
CA SER A 16 -11.11 -5.37 -4.04
C SER A 16 -9.76 -4.65 -4.23
N ALA A 17 -8.72 -5.06 -3.50
CA ALA A 17 -7.37 -4.46 -3.58
C ALA A 17 -6.53 -5.03 -4.74
N SER A 18 -7.08 -6.02 -5.46
CA SER A 18 -6.45 -6.69 -6.57
C SER A 18 -7.44 -6.90 -7.72
N LEU A 19 -6.95 -7.20 -8.91
CA LEU A 19 -7.79 -7.62 -10.02
C LEU A 19 -8.59 -8.87 -9.65
N GLY A 20 -9.84 -8.92 -10.10
CA GLY A 20 -10.65 -10.13 -9.98
C GLY A 20 -10.06 -11.26 -10.83
N ALA A 21 -10.44 -12.51 -10.54
CA ALA A 21 -9.95 -13.67 -11.27
C ALA A 21 -10.19 -13.58 -12.79
N LEU A 22 -11.33 -13.00 -13.20
CA LEU A 22 -11.67 -12.79 -14.62
C LEU A 22 -10.74 -11.77 -15.28
N GLU A 23 -10.50 -10.64 -14.62
CA GLU A 23 -9.64 -9.57 -15.12
C GLU A 23 -8.18 -10.02 -15.19
N GLN A 24 -7.70 -10.75 -14.17
CA GLN A 24 -6.35 -11.33 -14.17
C GLN A 24 -6.16 -12.32 -15.32
N LYS A 25 -7.18 -13.14 -15.62
CA LYS A 25 -7.15 -14.07 -16.76
C LYS A 25 -7.17 -13.32 -18.09
N ARG A 26 -7.94 -12.23 -18.19
CA ARG A 26 -7.97 -11.37 -19.38
C ARG A 26 -6.61 -10.72 -19.63
N LEU A 27 -6.02 -10.11 -18.61
CA LEU A 27 -4.68 -9.52 -18.68
C LEU A 27 -3.64 -10.55 -19.11
N PHE A 28 -3.68 -11.76 -18.55
CA PHE A 28 -2.78 -12.84 -18.95
C PHE A 28 -2.90 -13.21 -20.43
N ASN A 29 -4.14 -13.29 -20.93
CA ASN A 29 -4.39 -13.65 -22.33
C ASN A 29 -3.94 -12.56 -23.30
N GLU A 30 -4.26 -11.29 -23.01
CA GLU A 30 -3.85 -10.14 -23.83
C GLU A 30 -2.32 -10.04 -23.89
N VAL A 31 -1.62 -10.14 -22.75
CA VAL A 31 -0.15 -10.16 -22.74
C VAL A 31 0.41 -11.40 -23.46
N MET A 32 -0.26 -12.55 -23.38
CA MET A 32 0.16 -13.77 -24.09
C MET A 32 0.12 -13.60 -25.62
N GLU A 33 -0.78 -12.76 -26.15
CA GLU A 33 -0.87 -12.46 -27.59
C GLU A 33 0.36 -11.69 -28.08
N ASP A 34 0.91 -10.79 -27.28
CA ASP A 34 2.13 -10.04 -27.59
C ASP A 34 3.36 -10.96 -27.77
N TYR A 35 3.37 -12.12 -27.12
CA TYR A 35 4.42 -13.14 -27.24
C TYR A 35 4.06 -14.30 -28.17
N SER A 36 3.06 -14.11 -29.05
CA SER A 36 2.61 -15.13 -30.01
C SER A 36 3.71 -15.62 -30.96
N ASN A 37 4.71 -14.78 -31.23
CA ASN A 37 5.93 -15.10 -31.99
C ASN A 37 6.79 -16.22 -31.35
N ILE A 38 6.69 -16.45 -30.05
CA ILE A 38 7.41 -17.53 -29.35
C ILE A 38 6.68 -18.85 -29.60
N ARG A 39 7.31 -19.77 -30.37
CA ARG A 39 6.73 -21.09 -30.70
C ARG A 39 6.52 -22.00 -29.50
N LEU A 40 7.50 -22.06 -28.58
CA LEU A 40 7.39 -22.91 -27.40
C LEU A 40 6.48 -22.28 -26.35
N LYS A 41 5.34 -22.91 -26.09
CA LYS A 41 4.36 -22.47 -25.07
C LYS A 41 5.01 -22.23 -23.70
N ARG A 42 5.93 -23.10 -23.27
CA ARG A 42 6.65 -22.96 -21.99
C ARG A 42 7.48 -21.67 -21.94
N LYS A 43 8.19 -21.35 -23.02
CA LYS A 43 8.98 -20.10 -23.14
C LYS A 43 8.08 -18.88 -23.19
N ARG A 44 6.92 -18.98 -23.86
CA ARG A 44 5.92 -17.91 -23.90
C ARG A 44 5.37 -17.58 -22.51
N ILE A 45 4.98 -18.59 -21.74
CA ILE A 45 4.47 -18.40 -20.38
C ILE A 45 5.56 -17.79 -19.48
N ALA A 46 6.82 -18.20 -19.63
CA ALA A 46 7.93 -17.60 -18.90
C ALA A 46 8.07 -16.10 -19.24
N ALA A 47 8.01 -15.74 -20.52
CA ALA A 47 8.06 -14.35 -20.96
C ALA A 47 6.89 -13.51 -20.41
N VAL A 48 5.66 -14.03 -20.42
CA VAL A 48 4.49 -13.37 -19.82
C VAL A 48 4.69 -13.14 -18.32
N ARG A 49 5.30 -14.09 -17.61
CA ARG A 49 5.59 -13.94 -16.16
C ARG A 49 6.64 -12.89 -15.87
N GLU A 50 7.49 -12.55 -16.82
CA GLU A 50 8.50 -11.50 -16.70
C GLU A 50 8.03 -10.17 -17.32
N ASP A 51 6.81 -10.14 -17.87
CA ASP A 51 6.29 -8.98 -18.57
C ASP A 51 5.99 -7.80 -17.62
N ARG A 52 6.32 -6.59 -18.07
CA ARG A 52 6.18 -5.35 -17.27
C ARG A 52 4.74 -4.95 -16.98
N TYR A 53 3.80 -5.32 -17.85
CA TYR A 53 2.38 -5.01 -17.70
C TYR A 53 1.68 -6.09 -16.88
N TYR A 54 2.10 -7.35 -17.05
CA TYR A 54 1.61 -8.45 -16.20
C TYR A 54 2.04 -8.27 -14.73
N ASN A 55 3.25 -7.74 -14.50
CA ASN A 55 3.78 -7.44 -13.17
C ASN A 55 3.53 -5.99 -12.72
N ALA A 56 2.62 -5.26 -13.36
CA ALA A 56 2.27 -3.91 -12.93
C ALA A 56 1.67 -3.93 -11.51
N LEU A 57 2.04 -2.93 -10.71
CA LEU A 57 1.57 -2.79 -9.34
C LEU A 57 0.07 -2.53 -9.30
N GLN A 58 -0.63 -3.33 -8.51
CA GLN A 58 -2.05 -3.15 -8.22
C GLN A 58 -2.14 -2.27 -6.98
N ILE A 59 -2.65 -1.06 -7.15
CA ILE A 59 -2.73 -0.07 -6.07
C ILE A 59 -4.19 0.28 -5.77
N LYS A 60 -4.42 0.73 -4.54
CA LYS A 60 -5.72 1.20 -4.09
C LYS A 60 -5.57 2.48 -3.28
N HIS A 61 -6.64 3.27 -3.23
CA HIS A 61 -6.70 4.41 -2.35
C HIS A 61 -6.47 4.00 -0.89
N ALA A 62 -5.48 4.62 -0.27
CA ALA A 62 -5.34 4.61 1.17
C ALA A 62 -6.06 5.83 1.74
N ASN A 63 -6.78 5.65 2.84
CA ASN A 63 -7.42 6.75 3.54
C ASN A 63 -6.43 7.35 4.54
N ALA A 64 -6.25 8.67 4.48
CA ALA A 64 -5.52 9.44 5.49
C ALA A 64 -6.50 10.34 6.23
N ILE A 65 -6.49 10.26 7.56
CA ILE A 65 -7.35 11.07 8.42
C ILE A 65 -6.51 11.71 9.52
N THR A 66 -6.84 12.95 9.86
CA THR A 66 -6.26 13.63 11.02
C THR A 66 -6.83 13.03 12.32
N CYS A 67 -6.05 12.98 13.40
CA CYS A 67 -6.51 12.48 14.71
C CYS A 67 -7.77 13.20 15.22
N HIS A 68 -7.93 14.48 14.90
CA HIS A 68 -9.12 15.27 15.19
C HIS A 68 -10.40 14.72 14.53
N LYS A 69 -10.26 14.00 13.41
CA LYS A 69 -11.36 13.42 12.60
C LYS A 69 -11.46 11.91 12.72
N SER A 70 -10.64 11.26 13.56
CA SER A 70 -10.67 9.82 13.76
C SER A 70 -11.67 9.38 14.84
N GLN A 71 -12.49 10.29 15.37
CA GLN A 71 -13.44 10.00 16.43
C GLN A 71 -14.49 8.97 15.98
N GLY A 72 -14.65 7.89 16.74
CA GLY A 72 -15.62 6.83 16.46
C GLY A 72 -15.16 5.76 15.47
N GLY A 73 -14.05 5.95 14.75
CA GLY A 73 -13.47 4.91 13.90
C GLY A 73 -12.53 3.98 14.65
N GLN A 74 -12.41 2.73 14.18
CA GLN A 74 -11.41 1.76 14.61
C GLN A 74 -10.85 1.04 13.39
N TRP A 75 -9.54 0.83 13.35
CA TRP A 75 -8.85 0.18 12.23
C TRP A 75 -7.96 -0.95 12.74
N SER A 76 -7.86 -2.04 11.98
CA SER A 76 -6.98 -3.17 12.33
C SER A 76 -5.52 -2.73 12.45
N THR A 77 -5.03 -1.99 11.47
CA THR A 77 -3.66 -1.49 11.44
C THR A 77 -3.67 0.02 11.16
N LEU A 78 -2.91 0.79 11.95
CA LEU A 78 -2.73 2.23 11.74
C LEU A 78 -1.26 2.57 11.47
N PHE A 79 -1.07 3.57 10.62
CA PHE A 79 0.21 4.22 10.39
C PHE A 79 0.09 5.65 10.92
N VAL A 80 0.91 5.99 11.91
CA VAL A 80 0.98 7.33 12.48
C VAL A 80 2.23 7.99 11.92
N ASP A 81 2.02 8.93 10.99
CA ASP A 81 3.08 9.78 10.47
C ASP A 81 3.08 11.10 11.23
N ASN A 82 4.27 11.56 11.61
CA ASN A 82 4.42 12.83 12.29
C ASN A 82 5.63 13.63 11.79
N PRO A 83 5.41 14.46 10.76
CA PRO A 83 6.51 15.22 10.16
C PRO A 83 6.91 16.49 10.95
N PHE A 84 6.18 16.86 12.01
CA PHE A 84 6.30 18.20 12.61
C PHE A 84 6.95 18.25 14.00
N TRP A 85 7.15 17.11 14.69
CA TRP A 85 7.82 17.10 15.99
C TRP A 85 9.34 17.28 15.85
N LYS A 86 9.78 18.54 15.85
CA LYS A 86 11.20 18.92 15.73
C LYS A 86 11.78 19.51 17.02
N GLY A 87 10.98 19.68 18.07
CA GLY A 87 11.38 20.31 19.32
C GLY A 87 10.72 19.64 20.52
N GLU A 88 10.40 20.43 21.54
CA GLU A 88 9.65 19.95 22.70
C GLU A 88 8.23 19.54 22.30
N ILE A 89 7.79 18.39 22.81
CA ILE A 89 6.45 17.85 22.57
C ILE A 89 5.51 18.47 23.59
N SER A 90 4.42 19.07 23.11
CA SER A 90 3.41 19.62 24.00
C SER A 90 2.53 18.52 24.60
N VAL A 91 1.81 18.86 25.68
CA VAL A 91 0.78 17.96 26.24
C VAL A 91 -0.32 17.65 25.21
N GLU A 92 -0.62 18.60 24.33
CA GLU A 92 -1.63 18.43 23.29
C GLU A 92 -1.18 17.44 22.21
N ASP A 93 0.10 17.45 21.84
CA ASP A 93 0.69 16.47 20.94
C ASP A 93 0.55 15.03 21.48
N LEU A 94 0.85 14.83 22.76
CA LEU A 94 0.71 13.53 23.42
C LEU A 94 -0.76 13.07 23.47
N LYS A 95 -1.70 14.00 23.65
CA LYS A 95 -3.13 13.71 23.62
C LYS A 95 -3.58 13.21 22.25
N TRP A 96 -3.09 13.82 21.17
CA TRP A 96 -3.41 13.39 19.81
C TRP A 96 -2.73 12.06 19.46
N LEU A 97 -1.50 11.85 19.92
CA LEU A 97 -0.82 10.56 19.79
C LEU A 97 -1.59 9.43 20.47
N TYR A 98 -1.99 9.64 21.72
CA TYR A 98 -2.83 8.69 22.46
C TYR A 98 -4.14 8.41 21.72
N THR A 99 -4.77 9.45 21.18
CA THR A 99 -5.98 9.31 20.37
C THR A 99 -5.72 8.46 19.14
N ALA A 100 -4.63 8.69 18.40
CA ALA A 100 -4.26 7.89 17.24
C ALA A 100 -4.03 6.42 17.57
N ILE A 101 -3.22 6.15 18.62
CA ILE A 101 -2.87 4.79 19.05
C ILE A 101 -4.12 4.01 19.46
N THR A 102 -5.01 4.62 20.22
CA THR A 102 -6.24 3.97 20.72
C THR A 102 -7.27 3.67 19.62
N ARG A 103 -7.07 4.14 18.39
CA ARG A 103 -7.90 3.76 17.24
C ARG A 103 -7.46 2.47 16.56
N ALA A 104 -6.25 1.97 16.84
CA ALA A 104 -5.79 0.70 16.30
C ALA A 104 -6.31 -0.46 17.15
N THR A 105 -6.79 -1.52 16.51
CA THR A 105 -7.23 -2.74 17.21
C THR A 105 -6.18 -3.85 17.20
N HIS A 106 -5.20 -3.80 16.30
CA HIS A 106 -4.17 -4.84 16.18
C HIS A 106 -2.74 -4.32 16.15
N LYS A 107 -2.40 -3.43 15.21
CA LYS A 107 -1.01 -2.92 15.06
C LYS A 107 -0.97 -1.41 14.80
N VAL A 108 0.07 -0.78 15.35
CA VAL A 108 0.41 0.62 15.08
C VAL A 108 1.83 0.67 14.56
N TYR A 109 2.03 1.39 13.45
CA TYR A 109 3.34 1.71 12.91
C TYR A 109 3.58 3.21 13.03
N PHE A 110 4.69 3.59 13.63
CA PHE A 110 5.14 4.98 13.69
C PHE A 110 6.08 5.23 12.51
N VAL A 111 5.75 6.21 11.68
CA VAL A 111 6.49 6.54 10.46
C VAL A 111 7.15 7.90 10.67
N ASN A 112 8.44 8.00 10.36
CA ASN A 112 9.25 9.22 10.53
C ASN A 112 9.37 9.73 11.98
N PHE A 113 9.28 8.85 12.97
CA PHE A 113 9.56 9.20 14.37
C PHE A 113 11.05 9.11 14.66
N ASP A 114 11.56 10.03 15.48
CA ASP A 114 12.93 10.00 16.00
C ASP A 114 13.16 8.73 16.85
N ASP A 115 14.33 8.10 16.69
CA ASP A 115 14.69 6.87 17.38
C ASP A 115 14.58 6.99 18.91
N LYS A 116 14.74 8.21 19.46
CA LYS A 116 14.54 8.47 20.90
C LYS A 116 13.16 8.10 21.44
N PHE A 117 12.16 7.97 20.58
CA PHE A 117 10.80 7.56 20.96
C PHE A 117 10.65 6.05 21.14
N PHE A 118 11.62 5.28 20.68
CA PHE A 118 11.64 3.84 20.85
C PHE A 118 12.65 3.51 21.95
N ALA A 119 12.19 2.84 23.02
CA ALA A 119 13.11 2.33 24.02
C ALA A 119 14.04 1.31 23.32
N ASN A 120 15.35 1.52 23.43
CA ASN A 120 16.38 0.61 22.90
C ASN A 120 15.98 -0.84 23.19
N SER A 121 15.60 -1.56 22.15
CA SER A 121 15.23 -2.98 22.18
C SER A 121 16.22 -3.76 21.33
#